data_AF-A0A6I3UYM3-F1
#
_entry.id   AF-A0A6I3UYM3-F1
#
_cell.length_a   1.000
_cell.length_b   1.000
_cell.length_c   1.000
_cell.angle_alpha   90.00
_cell.angle_beta   90.00
_cell.angle_gamma   90.00
#
_symmetry.space_group_name_H-M   'P 1'
#
loop_
_entity.id
_entity.type
_entity.pdbx_description
1 polymer ?
#
loop_
_entity_poly.entity_id
_entity_poly.type
_entity_poly.pdbx_seq_one_letter_code
_entity_poly.pdbx_strand_id
1 'polypeptide(L)' 'GDKITPREITYSMTSIFTNESIKIWTYNLETVLAEKLGTIISRGLASTRPRDRYDLFTLYKLRKEEINLEVLKNALEN' A
#
# COMPACT_ATOMS: atom_id res chain seq x y z
N GLY A 1 -12.03 -19.36 2.09
CA GLY A 1 -12.98 -18.37 2.61
C GLY A 1 -12.14 -17.30 3.24
N ASP A 2 -11.93 -16.19 2.52
CA ASP A 2 -10.95 -15.19 2.89
C ASP A 2 -11.37 -14.49 4.18
N LYS A 3 -10.64 -14.80 5.24
CA LYS A 3 -10.78 -14.24 6.60
C LYS A 3 -10.10 -12.87 6.71
N ILE A 4 -9.70 -12.30 5.58
CA ILE A 4 -8.70 -11.23 5.47
C ILE A 4 -9.42 -9.95 5.00
N THR A 5 -10.22 -9.35 5.88
CA THR A 5 -10.59 -7.93 5.69
C THR A 5 -9.80 -7.15 6.72
N PRO A 6 -8.62 -6.61 6.36
CA PRO A 6 -7.82 -5.81 7.27
C PRO A 6 -8.59 -4.53 7.64
N ARG A 7 -8.35 -4.03 8.85
CA ARG A 7 -9.13 -2.94 9.46
C ARG A 7 -9.06 -1.68 8.59
N GLU A 8 -10.20 -1.27 8.04
CA GLU A 8 -10.34 -0.06 7.24
C GLU A 8 -9.95 1.19 8.05
N ILE A 9 -9.22 2.12 7.42
CA ILE A 9 -8.90 3.44 7.97
C ILE A 9 -9.53 4.52 7.12
N THR A 10 -9.84 5.67 7.73
CA THR A 10 -10.30 6.84 6.99
C THR A 10 -9.11 7.72 6.64
N TYR A 11 -8.82 7.88 5.35
CA TYR A 11 -7.82 8.82 4.86
C TYR A 11 -8.48 10.10 4.37
N SER A 12 -7.93 11.24 4.76
CA SER A 12 -8.37 12.56 4.30
C SER A 12 -7.50 12.97 3.12
N MET A 13 -8.02 12.88 1.91
CA MET A 13 -7.30 13.28 0.70
C MET A 13 -7.84 14.61 0.16
N THR A 14 -6.96 15.53 -0.20
CA THR A 14 -7.37 16.80 -0.81
C THR A 14 -7.74 16.57 -2.27
N SER A 15 -8.96 16.93 -2.63
CA SER A 15 -9.46 16.92 -4.01
C SER A 15 -8.66 17.89 -4.89
N ILE A 16 -8.17 17.42 -6.03
CA ILE A 16 -7.49 18.29 -7.02
C ILE A 16 -8.46 19.24 -7.75
N PHE A 17 -9.76 18.93 -7.76
CA PHE A 17 -10.77 19.70 -8.49
C PHE A 17 -11.44 20.75 -7.62
N THR A 18 -11.72 20.40 -6.36
CA THR A 18 -12.47 21.26 -5.44
C THR A 18 -11.62 21.80 -4.30
N ASN A 19 -10.37 21.34 -4.15
CA ASN A 19 -9.47 21.67 -3.04
C ASN A 19 -10.07 21.38 -1.64
N GLU A 20 -11.12 20.55 -1.60
CA GLU A 20 -11.79 20.10 -0.39
C GLU A 20 -11.19 18.77 0.11
N SER A 21 -11.23 18.55 1.42
CA SER A 21 -10.88 17.26 2.01
C SER A 21 -12.00 16.26 1.77
N ILE A 22 -11.68 15.17 1.05
CA ILE A 22 -12.56 14.02 0.86
C ILE A 22 -12.08 12.92 1.81
N LYS A 23 -12.99 12.44 2.67
CA LYS A 23 -12.75 11.27 3.50
C LYS A 23 -13.03 10.01 2.69
N ILE A 24 -11.98 9.22 2.45
CA ILE A 24 -12.07 7.93 1.78
C ILE A 24 -11.77 6.82 2.78
N TRP A 25 -12.56 5.75 2.71
CA TRP A 25 -12.25 4.50 3.40
C TRP A 25 -11.20 3.76 2.58
N THR A 26 -10.05 3.50 3.17
CA THR A 26 -8.95 2.80 2.52
C THR A 26 -8.24 1.89 3.50
N TYR A 27 -7.57 0.88 2.99
CA TYR A 27 -6.55 0.18 3.77
C TYR A 27 -5.42 1.14 4.12
N ASN A 28 -4.77 0.89 5.26
CA ASN A 28 -3.57 1.63 5.61
C ASN A 28 -2.45 1.36 4.59
N LEU A 29 -1.51 2.30 4.53
CA LEU A 29 -0.40 2.26 3.57
C LEU A 29 0.38 0.95 3.67
N GLU A 30 0.53 0.42 4.87
CA GLU A 30 1.24 -0.82 5.14
C GLU A 30 0.56 -2.06 4.55
N THR A 31 -0.77 -2.17 4.64
CA THR A 31 -1.51 -3.28 4.00
C THR A 31 -1.43 -3.18 2.48
N VAL A 32 -1.58 -1.98 1.92
CA VAL A 32 -1.44 -1.77 0.46
C VAL A 32 -0.02 -2.17 0.00
N LEU A 33 1.00 -1.80 0.78
CA LEU A 33 2.39 -2.19 0.50
C LEU A 33 2.59 -3.70 0.60
N ALA A 34 2.02 -4.36 1.61
CA ALA A 34 2.11 -5.80 1.82
C ALA A 34 1.48 -6.59 0.66
N GLU A 35 0.29 -6.20 0.20
CA GLU A 35 -0.35 -6.84 -0.97
C GLU A 35 0.48 -6.66 -2.25
N LYS A 36 1.01 -5.44 -2.48
CA LYS A 36 1.82 -5.14 -3.66
C LYS A 36 3.12 -5.94 -3.63
N LEU A 37 3.77 -6.05 -2.47
CA LEU A 37 4.96 -6.89 -2.24
C LEU A 37 4.65 -8.38 -2.44
N GLY A 38 3.59 -8.90 -1.84
CA GLY A 38 3.15 -10.29 -1.99
C GLY A 38 2.85 -10.63 -3.45
N THR A 39 2.24 -9.72 -4.20
CA THR A 39 1.99 -9.88 -5.65
C THR A 39 3.29 -9.90 -6.46
N ILE A 40 4.25 -9.02 -6.14
CA ILE A 40 5.55 -8.98 -6.82
C ILE A 40 6.35 -10.27 -6.54
N ILE A 41 6.34 -10.75 -5.30
CA ILE A 41 7.06 -11.97 -4.89
C ILE A 41 6.41 -13.22 -5.48
N SER A 42 5.09 -13.37 -5.35
CA SER A 42 4.34 -14.55 -5.84
C SER A 42 4.39 -14.71 -7.36
N ARG A 43 4.46 -13.61 -8.12
CA ARG A 43 4.63 -13.64 -9.58
C ARG A 43 6.09 -13.77 -10.03
N GLY A 44 7.04 -13.67 -9.11
CA GLY A 44 8.47 -13.97 -9.30
C GLY A 44 9.19 -13.14 -10.37
N LEU A 45 10.36 -13.66 -10.78
CA LEU A 45 11.25 -13.13 -11.84
C LEU A 45 10.61 -13.09 -13.24
N ALA A 46 9.45 -13.75 -13.42
CA ALA A 46 8.71 -13.79 -14.69
C ALA A 46 7.89 -12.51 -14.96
N SER A 47 7.79 -11.59 -14.00
CA SER A 47 7.11 -10.31 -14.22
C SER A 47 7.97 -9.34 -15.04
N THR A 48 7.56 -9.11 -16.29
CA THR A 48 8.12 -8.11 -17.21
C THR A 48 7.66 -6.68 -16.90
N ARG A 49 7.26 -6.38 -15.66
CA ARG A 49 6.77 -5.07 -15.22
C ARG A 49 7.81 -4.34 -14.36
N PRO A 50 8.88 -3.80 -14.95
CA PRO A 50 9.85 -2.97 -14.22
C PRO A 50 9.19 -1.74 -13.57
N ARG A 51 8.05 -1.28 -14.11
CA ARG A 51 7.24 -0.20 -13.54
C ARG A 51 6.74 -0.53 -12.13
N ASP A 52 6.24 -1.73 -11.86
CA ASP A 52 5.74 -2.09 -10.52
C ASP A 52 6.84 -2.03 -9.45
N ARG A 53 8.06 -2.43 -9.81
CA ARG A 53 9.25 -2.33 -8.96
C ARG A 53 9.67 -0.87 -8.76
N TYR A 54 9.64 -0.06 -9.81
CA TYR A 54 9.97 1.36 -9.73
C TYR A 54 8.95 2.14 -8.90
N ASP A 55 7.66 1.84 -9.05
CA ASP A 55 6.58 2.44 -8.29
C ASP A 55 6.70 2.09 -6.80
N LEU A 56 7.03 0.83 -6.48
CA LEU A 56 7.28 0.42 -5.10
C LEU A 56 8.48 1.16 -4.50
N PHE A 57 9.59 1.23 -5.23
CA PHE A 57 10.78 1.95 -4.78
C PHE A 57 10.50 3.45 -4.58
N THR A 58 9.79 4.07 -5.52
CA THR A 58 9.44 5.50 -5.46
C THR A 58 8.46 5.78 -4.33
N LEU A 59 7.42 4.96 -4.17
CA LEU A 59 6.47 5.06 -3.07
C LEU A 59 7.16 4.92 -1.71
N TYR A 60 8.01 3.90 -1.55
CA TYR A 60 8.82 3.72 -0.35
C TYR A 60 9.71 4.94 -0.09
N LYS A 61 10.43 5.42 -1.11
CA LYS A 61 11.33 6.57 -0.94
C LYS A 61 10.61 7.87 -0.58
N LEU A 62 9.42 8.11 -1.15
CA LEU A 62 8.62 9.31 -0.92
C LEU A 62 7.88 9.29 0.42
N ARG A 63 7.48 8.09 0.90
CA ARG A 63 6.59 7.93 2.06
C ARG A 63 7.23 7.16 3.21
N LYS A 64 8.55 6.88 3.17
CA LYS A 64 9.24 6.08 4.21
C LYS A 64 8.98 6.55 5.64
N GLU A 65 8.78 7.85 5.84
CA GLU A 65 8.60 8.45 7.18
C GLU A 65 7.16 8.29 7.68
N GLU A 66 6.22 8.02 6.78
CA GLU A 66 4.80 7.73 7.08
C GLU A 66 4.58 6.22 7.31
N ILE A 67 5.56 5.37 6.99
CA ILE A 67 5.44 3.91 7.10
C ILE A 67 5.83 3.46 8.50
N ASN A 68 4.88 2.83 9.20
CA ASN A 68 5.21 2.10 10.41
C ASN A 68 5.71 0.68 10.07
N LEU A 69 7.01 0.45 10.26
CA LEU A 69 7.64 -0.84 9.94
C LEU A 69 7.08 -2.02 10.74
N GLU A 70 6.62 -1.80 11.97
CA GLU A 70 6.01 -2.84 12.80
C GLU A 70 4.65 -3.25 12.24
N VAL A 71 3.83 -2.28 11.83
CA VAL A 71 2.56 -2.52 11.16
C VAL A 71 2.75 -3.17 9.79
N LEU A 72 3.77 -2.75 9.03
CA LEU A 72 4.14 -3.37 7.76
C LEU A 72 4.57 -4.82 7.93
N LYS A 73 5.39 -5.11 8.93
CA LYS A 73 5.80 -6.48 9.24
C LYS A 73 4.59 -7.36 9.57
N ASN A 74 3.70 -6.88 10.44
CA ASN A 74 2.47 -7.59 10.77
C ASN A 74 1.59 -7.82 9.52
N ALA A 75 1.51 -6.85 8.62
CA ALA A 75 0.76 -6.98 7.37
C ALA A 75 1.39 -7.99 6.39
N LEU A 76 2.71 -8.19 6.43
CA LEU A 76 3.44 -9.18 5.60
C LEU A 76 3.38 -10.60 6.17
N GLU A 77 3.16 -10.77 7.47
CA GLU A 77 3.06 -12.09 8.14
C GLU A 77 1.64 -12.69 8.11
N ASN A 78 0.64 -11.92 7.63
CA ASN A 78 -0.71 -12.41 7.34
C ASN A 78 -0.78 -13.07 5.96
#